data_AF-A0A087D413-F1
#
_entry.id   AF-A0A087D413-F1
#
_cell.length_a   1.000
_cell.length_b   1.000
_cell.length_c   1.000
_cell.angle_alpha   90.00
_cell.angle_beta   90.00
_cell.angle_gamma   90.00
#
_symmetry.space_group_name_H-M   'P 1'
#
loop_
_entity.id
_entity.type
_entity.pdbx_description
1 polymer ?
#
loop_
_entity_poly.entity_id
_entity_poly.type
_entity_poly.pdbx_seq_one_letter_code
_entity_poly.pdbx_strand_id
1 'polypeptide(L)'
;MAYKIHVIPAKDAAAYVAEHDGVALAVFVDDEGNPIDLNGGASAPTAGSVTPASLGGYDASTGHGKTVQVKADGSGFDFVNPITVPTADTLAGATDTGKGVLKAVDAAAARKAIGAGTSSFSGSYTDLANKPVIPAAYTLPAATAAALGGVKQGAAIPNLATDAPAADIVTTVNSILTQLRATGAIAV
;
A
#
# COMPACT_ATOMS: atom_id res chain seq x y z
N MET A 1 62.76 -42.04 -6.13
CA MET A 1 63.42 -41.24 -5.08
C MET A 1 62.46 -40.12 -4.71
N ALA A 2 62.07 -40.00 -3.44
CA ALA A 2 61.21 -38.92 -2.99
C ALA A 2 62.08 -37.70 -2.65
N TYR A 3 61.98 -36.63 -3.44
CA TYR A 3 62.69 -35.38 -3.16
C TYR A 3 61.83 -34.52 -2.23
N LYS A 4 62.37 -34.17 -1.06
CA LYS A 4 61.74 -33.21 -0.13
C LYS A 4 62.20 -31.80 -0.49
N ILE A 5 61.26 -30.91 -0.78
CA ILE A 5 61.53 -29.49 -1.06
C ILE A 5 61.53 -28.72 0.28
N HIS A 6 62.65 -28.07 0.63
CA HIS A 6 62.75 -27.14 1.76
C HIS A 6 62.94 -25.71 1.25
N VAL A 7 62.19 -24.76 1.80
CA VAL A 7 62.32 -23.33 1.47
C VAL A 7 63.43 -22.72 2.33
N ILE A 8 64.43 -22.09 1.71
CA ILE A 8 65.55 -21.45 2.39
C ILE A 8 65.41 -19.91 2.28
N PRO A 9 65.62 -19.14 3.35
CA PRO A 9 65.61 -17.67 3.30
C PRO A 9 66.75 -17.11 2.44
N ALA A 10 66.47 -16.06 1.66
CA ALA A 10 67.39 -15.50 0.65
C ALA A 10 68.78 -15.09 1.19
N LYS A 11 68.86 -14.66 2.46
CA LYS A 11 70.12 -14.25 3.11
C LYS A 11 71.12 -15.40 3.31
N ASP A 12 70.64 -16.64 3.32
CA ASP A 12 71.46 -17.83 3.59
C ASP A 12 71.74 -18.62 2.29
N ALA A 13 71.27 -18.13 1.14
CA ALA A 13 71.35 -18.81 -0.15
C ALA A 13 72.81 -18.99 -0.65
N ALA A 14 73.67 -18.00 -0.40
CA ALA A 14 75.06 -18.02 -0.88
C ALA A 14 75.92 -19.13 -0.24
N ALA A 15 75.52 -19.64 0.94
CA ALA A 15 76.27 -20.69 1.64
C ALA A 15 75.96 -22.11 1.15
N TYR A 16 74.88 -22.30 0.38
CA TYR A 16 74.40 -23.62 -0.04
C TYR A 16 74.42 -23.86 -1.56
N VAL A 17 74.98 -22.91 -2.35
CA VAL A 17 75.11 -23.03 -3.81
C VAL A 17 76.57 -23.31 -4.16
N ALA A 18 76.94 -24.59 -4.20
CA ALA A 18 78.22 -25.03 -4.75
C ALA A 18 78.08 -25.39 -6.25
N GLU A 19 79.15 -25.17 -7.00
CA GLU A 19 79.27 -25.33 -8.45
C GLU A 19 79.26 -26.84 -8.83
N HIS A 20 78.15 -27.28 -9.42
CA HIS A 20 77.83 -28.59 -10.00
C HIS A 20 77.41 -29.79 -9.10
N ASP A 21 76.22 -30.30 -9.46
CA ASP A 21 75.78 -31.70 -9.41
C ASP A 21 74.99 -32.27 -8.20
N GLY A 22 73.96 -31.53 -7.76
CA GLY A 22 72.91 -32.16 -6.94
C GLY A 22 71.69 -31.30 -6.61
N VAL A 23 71.75 -29.99 -6.87
CA VAL A 23 70.61 -29.10 -6.67
C VAL A 23 69.77 -29.11 -7.94
N ALA A 24 68.69 -29.88 -7.94
CA ALA A 24 67.61 -29.70 -8.90
C ALA A 24 66.97 -28.33 -8.62
N LEU A 25 67.50 -27.31 -9.28
CA LEU A 25 66.89 -25.99 -9.33
C LEU A 25 65.53 -26.17 -10.01
N ALA A 26 64.46 -26.22 -9.22
CA ALA A 26 63.10 -26.20 -9.77
C ALA A 26 62.81 -24.76 -10.22
N VAL A 27 63.31 -24.41 -11.41
CA VAL A 27 62.81 -23.25 -12.14
C VAL A 27 61.52 -23.71 -12.79
N PHE A 28 60.39 -23.17 -12.33
CA PHE A 28 59.17 -23.27 -13.10
C PHE A 28 59.40 -22.41 -14.34
N VAL A 29 59.41 -23.02 -15.51
CA VAL A 29 59.59 -22.36 -16.79
C VAL A 29 58.30 -22.41 -17.60
N ASP A 30 58.06 -21.42 -18.46
CA ASP A 30 56.96 -21.44 -19.45
C ASP A 30 57.21 -22.48 -20.55
N ASP A 31 56.30 -22.56 -21.52
CA ASP A 31 56.41 -23.47 -22.68
C ASP A 31 57.57 -23.13 -23.61
N GLU A 32 58.13 -21.92 -23.53
CA GLU A 32 59.37 -21.52 -24.22
C GLU A 32 60.65 -21.73 -23.39
N GLY A 33 60.54 -22.19 -22.14
CA GLY A 33 61.69 -22.47 -21.27
C GLY A 33 62.22 -21.26 -20.49
N ASN A 34 61.50 -20.14 -20.45
CA ASN A 34 61.86 -18.97 -19.65
C ASN A 34 61.35 -19.10 -18.21
N PRO A 35 62.08 -18.61 -17.19
CA PRO A 35 61.61 -18.64 -15.80
C PRO A 35 60.27 -17.93 -15.61
N ILE A 36 59.29 -18.61 -15.02
CA ILE A 36 58.02 -18.03 -14.55
C ILE A 36 58.32 -17.20 -13.30
N ASP A 37 58.22 -15.87 -13.42
CA ASP A 37 58.40 -14.95 -12.30
C ASP A 37 57.12 -14.84 -11.46
N LEU A 38 57.19 -15.31 -10.20
CA LEU A 38 56.10 -15.27 -9.24
C LEU A 38 56.12 -14.01 -8.33
N ASN A 39 57.16 -13.18 -8.45
CA ASN A 39 57.39 -12.00 -7.61
C ASN A 39 57.11 -10.66 -8.34
N GLY A 40 56.54 -10.70 -9.55
CA GLY A 40 56.02 -9.52 -10.22
C GLY A 40 57.05 -8.75 -11.06
N GLY A 41 57.97 -9.45 -11.74
CA GLY A 41 58.75 -8.87 -12.83
C GLY A 41 57.94 -8.65 -14.11
N ALA A 42 58.45 -7.79 -14.96
CA ALA A 42 57.81 -7.21 -16.15
C ALA A 42 57.50 -8.19 -17.30
N SER A 43 57.46 -9.50 -17.05
CA SER A 43 56.99 -10.48 -18.03
C SER A 43 55.52 -10.19 -18.32
N ALA A 44 55.21 -9.91 -19.58
CA ALA A 44 53.85 -9.71 -20.00
C ALA A 44 53.04 -10.97 -19.61
N PRO A 45 51.94 -10.84 -18.86
CA PRO A 45 51.13 -11.99 -18.47
C PRO A 45 50.70 -12.78 -19.71
N THR A 46 50.79 -14.11 -19.64
CA THR A 46 50.37 -15.01 -20.72
C THR A 46 48.92 -14.72 -21.11
N ALA A 47 48.61 -14.85 -22.41
CA ALA A 47 47.25 -14.66 -22.91
C ALA A 47 46.25 -15.51 -22.11
N GLY A 48 45.35 -14.85 -21.38
CA GLY A 48 44.34 -15.49 -20.51
C GLY A 48 44.53 -15.25 -19.01
N SER A 49 45.65 -14.65 -18.55
CA SER A 49 45.79 -14.24 -17.15
C SER A 49 44.82 -13.08 -16.80
N VAL A 50 44.25 -13.13 -15.60
CA VAL A 50 43.48 -12.01 -15.05
C VAL A 50 44.46 -10.96 -14.52
N THR A 51 44.43 -9.77 -15.10
CA THR A 51 45.24 -8.62 -14.71
C THR A 51 44.35 -7.53 -14.10
N PRO A 52 44.91 -6.58 -13.33
CA PRO A 52 44.15 -5.40 -12.92
C PRO A 52 43.53 -4.65 -14.12
N ALA A 53 44.17 -4.66 -15.30
CA ALA A 53 43.62 -4.09 -16.53
C ALA A 53 42.46 -4.92 -17.10
N SER A 54 42.52 -6.25 -17.05
CA SER A 54 41.39 -7.12 -17.43
C SER A 54 40.22 -7.03 -16.45
N LEU A 55 40.46 -6.50 -15.25
CA LEU A 55 39.44 -6.17 -14.26
C LEU A 55 39.01 -4.69 -14.31
N GLY A 56 39.80 -3.81 -14.94
CA GLY A 56 39.56 -2.37 -15.01
C GLY A 56 38.32 -1.98 -15.83
N GLY A 57 37.89 -2.84 -16.75
CA GLY A 57 36.59 -2.69 -17.45
C GLY A 57 35.37 -2.92 -16.55
N TYR A 58 35.57 -3.34 -15.30
CA TYR A 58 34.52 -3.57 -14.30
C TYR A 58 34.57 -2.55 -13.15
N ASP A 59 35.13 -1.36 -13.38
CA ASP A 59 35.09 -0.25 -12.42
C ASP A 59 33.65 0.22 -12.19
N ALA A 60 33.29 0.45 -10.91
CA ALA A 60 31.99 0.91 -10.47
C ALA A 60 31.57 2.24 -11.13
N SER A 61 32.53 3.05 -11.58
CA SER A 61 32.27 4.31 -12.28
C SER A 61 31.73 4.16 -13.72
N THR A 62 31.82 2.96 -14.31
CA THR A 62 31.40 2.67 -15.69
C THR A 62 30.00 2.06 -15.84
N GLY A 63 29.25 1.93 -14.73
CA GLY A 63 27.92 1.28 -14.74
C GLY A 63 27.97 -0.25 -14.75
N HIS A 64 29.14 -0.84 -14.55
CA HIS A 64 29.36 -2.28 -14.50
C HIS A 64 29.52 -2.78 -13.05
N GLY A 65 28.48 -2.57 -12.22
CA GLY A 65 28.36 -3.16 -10.87
C GLY A 65 28.14 -4.68 -10.90
N LYS A 66 28.88 -5.40 -11.74
CA LYS A 66 28.69 -6.82 -11.96
C LYS A 66 29.00 -7.59 -10.69
N THR A 67 28.16 -8.56 -10.37
CA THR A 67 28.37 -9.45 -9.22
C THR A 67 29.03 -10.72 -9.70
N VAL A 68 29.93 -11.27 -8.89
CA VAL A 68 30.49 -12.59 -9.16
C VAL A 68 29.40 -13.62 -8.88
N GLN A 69 28.98 -14.37 -9.90
CA GLN A 69 28.07 -15.50 -9.74
C GLN A 69 28.73 -16.77 -10.29
N VAL A 70 28.38 -17.92 -9.72
CA VAL A 70 28.81 -19.21 -10.27
C VAL A 70 28.10 -19.42 -11.61
N LYS A 71 28.83 -19.91 -12.61
CA LYS A 71 28.25 -20.30 -13.90
C LYS A 71 27.16 -21.36 -13.69
N ALA A 72 26.12 -21.35 -14.53
CA ALA A 72 25.02 -22.31 -14.42
C ALA A 72 25.46 -23.78 -14.56
N ASP A 73 26.59 -24.03 -15.23
CA ASP A 73 27.20 -25.35 -15.41
C ASP A 73 28.19 -25.76 -14.29
N GLY A 74 28.42 -24.88 -13.31
CA GLY A 74 29.37 -25.11 -12.21
C GLY A 74 30.85 -25.06 -12.61
N SER A 75 31.20 -24.72 -13.85
CA SER A 75 32.58 -24.74 -14.36
C SER A 75 33.47 -23.60 -13.81
N GLY A 76 32.90 -22.68 -13.04
CA GLY A 76 33.62 -21.58 -12.39
C GLY A 76 32.73 -20.38 -12.11
N PHE A 77 33.34 -19.19 -12.10
CA PHE A 77 32.65 -17.92 -11.85
C PHE A 77 32.48 -17.09 -13.12
N ASP A 78 31.42 -16.31 -13.20
CA ASP A 78 31.14 -15.31 -14.24
C ASP A 78 30.82 -13.96 -13.60
N PHE A 79 31.18 -12.88 -14.30
CA PHE A 79 30.84 -11.52 -13.88
C PHE A 79 29.55 -11.12 -14.58
N VAL A 80 28.43 -11.36 -13.91
CA VAL A 80 27.10 -11.07 -14.46
C VAL A 80 26.65 -9.69 -14.05
N ASN A 81 25.75 -9.09 -14.84
CA ASN A 81 25.17 -7.79 -14.50
C ASN A 81 24.61 -7.79 -13.06
N PRO A 82 24.72 -6.65 -12.34
CA PRO A 82 24.05 -6.51 -11.05
C PRO A 82 22.57 -6.83 -11.21
N ILE A 83 21.96 -7.39 -10.18
CA ILE A 83 20.50 -7.48 -10.09
C ILE A 83 19.96 -6.08 -10.34
N THR A 84 19.23 -5.89 -11.44
CA THR A 84 18.59 -4.61 -11.75
C THR A 84 17.73 -4.24 -10.54
N VAL A 85 17.93 -3.05 -9.98
CA VAL A 85 17.15 -2.59 -8.82
C VAL A 85 15.66 -2.75 -9.18
N PRO A 86 14.86 -3.40 -8.33
CA PRO A 86 13.46 -3.61 -8.64
C PRO A 86 12.79 -2.26 -8.83
N THR A 87 12.18 -2.07 -10.00
CA THR A 87 11.29 -0.95 -10.29
C THR A 87 9.86 -1.42 -10.13
N ALA A 88 8.91 -0.47 -10.06
CA ALA A 88 7.49 -0.80 -10.05
C ALA A 88 7.08 -1.71 -11.23
N ASP A 89 7.76 -1.63 -12.37
CA ASP A 89 7.47 -2.45 -13.55
C ASP A 89 7.98 -3.90 -13.41
N THR A 90 9.07 -4.10 -12.68
CA THR A 90 9.75 -5.41 -12.53
C THR A 90 9.28 -6.19 -11.30
N LEU A 91 8.31 -5.70 -10.52
CA LEU A 91 7.72 -6.46 -9.42
C LEU A 91 6.87 -7.62 -9.98
N ALA A 92 7.40 -8.84 -9.86
CA ALA A 92 6.67 -10.06 -10.18
C ALA A 92 5.53 -10.30 -9.18
N GLY A 93 4.40 -10.82 -9.66
CA GLY A 93 3.21 -11.10 -8.84
C GLY A 93 2.33 -9.89 -8.53
N ALA A 94 2.79 -8.66 -8.82
CA ALA A 94 1.94 -7.46 -8.74
C ALA A 94 1.03 -7.35 -9.98
N THR A 95 -0.23 -6.98 -9.76
CA THR A 95 -1.19 -6.66 -10.83
C THR A 95 -0.90 -5.30 -11.45
N ASP A 96 -1.50 -5.01 -12.60
CA ASP A 96 -1.41 -3.68 -13.23
C ASP A 96 -1.92 -2.56 -12.30
N THR A 97 -2.96 -2.84 -11.50
CA THR A 97 -3.42 -1.93 -10.45
C THR A 97 -2.33 -1.67 -9.41
N GLY A 98 -1.71 -2.72 -8.87
CA GLY A 98 -0.65 -2.59 -7.87
C GLY A 98 0.55 -1.81 -8.40
N LYS A 99 1.00 -2.11 -9.62
CA LYS A 99 2.07 -1.38 -10.31
C LYS A 99 1.68 0.07 -10.60
N GLY A 100 0.43 0.31 -10.99
CA GLY A 100 -0.12 1.64 -11.23
C GLY A 100 -0.14 2.51 -9.98
N VAL A 101 -0.50 1.94 -8.83
CA VAL A 101 -0.46 2.62 -7.53
C VAL A 101 0.97 2.95 -7.12
N LEU A 102 1.91 2.01 -7.29
CA LEU A 102 3.33 2.24 -6.97
C LEU A 102 3.98 3.33 -7.85
N LYS A 103 3.48 3.50 -9.08
CA LYS A 103 3.91 4.56 -10.01
C LYS A 103 3.17 5.88 -9.83
N ALA A 104 2.13 5.93 -9.00
CA ALA A 104 1.33 7.13 -8.83
C ALA A 104 2.16 8.23 -8.14
N VAL A 105 2.28 9.37 -8.80
CA VAL A 105 3.00 10.55 -8.26
C VAL A 105 2.12 11.39 -7.33
N ASP A 106 0.82 11.16 -7.35
CA ASP A 106 -0.16 11.88 -6.54
C ASP A 106 -1.42 11.03 -6.25
N ALA A 107 -2.31 11.58 -5.44
CA ALA A 107 -3.56 10.92 -5.06
C ALA A 107 -4.55 10.75 -6.23
N ALA A 108 -4.50 11.61 -7.26
CA ALA A 108 -5.39 11.50 -8.41
C ALA A 108 -4.98 10.32 -9.31
N ALA A 109 -3.68 10.18 -9.57
CA ALA A 109 -3.09 9.05 -10.28
C ALA A 109 -3.34 7.73 -9.51
N ALA A 110 -3.21 7.72 -8.18
CA ALA A 110 -3.49 6.55 -7.37
C ALA A 110 -4.97 6.14 -7.44
N ARG A 111 -5.91 7.10 -7.33
CA ARG A 111 -7.35 6.84 -7.50
C ARG A 111 -7.66 6.29 -8.89
N LYS A 112 -7.08 6.89 -9.94
CA LYS A 112 -7.24 6.40 -11.32
C LYS A 112 -6.73 4.97 -11.47
N ALA A 113 -5.60 4.62 -10.86
CA ALA A 113 -5.03 3.27 -10.92
C ALA A 113 -5.94 2.20 -10.31
N ILE A 114 -6.69 2.54 -9.25
CA ILE A 114 -7.67 1.64 -8.61
C ILE A 114 -9.09 1.79 -9.17
N GLY A 115 -9.30 2.59 -10.22
CA GLY A 115 -10.62 2.86 -10.78
C GLY A 115 -11.55 3.66 -9.86
N ALA A 116 -11.01 4.36 -8.85
CA ALA A 116 -11.78 5.22 -7.96
C ALA A 116 -11.94 6.63 -8.55
N GLY A 117 -13.13 7.20 -8.40
CA GLY A 117 -13.37 8.63 -8.59
C GLY A 117 -13.06 9.43 -7.32
N THR A 118 -13.12 10.76 -7.43
CA THR A 118 -13.32 11.60 -6.23
C THR A 118 -14.76 11.42 -5.75
N SER A 119 -15.01 11.46 -4.44
CA SER A 119 -16.38 11.51 -3.93
C SER A 119 -17.13 12.65 -4.61
N SER A 120 -18.30 12.35 -5.17
CA SER A 120 -19.24 13.36 -5.66
C SER A 120 -20.30 13.73 -4.63
N PHE A 121 -20.18 13.17 -3.41
CA PHE A 121 -21.09 13.44 -2.31
C PHE A 121 -20.69 14.73 -1.60
N SER A 122 -21.57 15.73 -1.62
CA SER A 122 -21.40 17.03 -0.95
C SER A 122 -21.65 16.97 0.56
N GLY A 123 -22.12 15.83 1.09
CA GLY A 123 -22.61 15.70 2.45
C GLY A 123 -24.12 15.86 2.57
N SER A 124 -24.79 16.41 1.55
CA SER A 124 -26.23 16.61 1.56
C SER A 124 -26.99 15.34 1.17
N TYR A 125 -28.05 15.01 1.91
CA TYR A 125 -28.99 13.95 1.54
C TYR A 125 -29.62 14.18 0.16
N THR A 126 -29.68 15.44 -0.30
CA THR A 126 -30.25 15.79 -1.61
C THR A 126 -29.50 15.16 -2.78
N ASP A 127 -28.24 14.79 -2.62
CA ASP A 127 -27.38 14.23 -3.67
C ASP A 127 -27.76 12.80 -4.08
N LEU A 128 -28.59 12.13 -3.28
CA LEU A 128 -29.06 10.79 -3.58
C LEU A 128 -30.15 10.83 -4.66
N ALA A 129 -29.85 10.22 -5.81
CA ALA A 129 -30.76 10.14 -6.96
C ALA A 129 -32.02 9.30 -6.66
N ASN A 130 -31.90 8.24 -5.85
CA ASN A 130 -32.98 7.29 -5.57
C ASN A 130 -33.46 7.36 -4.10
N LYS A 131 -33.54 8.58 -3.54
CA LYS A 131 -34.04 8.78 -2.18
C LYS A 131 -35.57 8.66 -2.11
N PRO A 132 -36.12 8.04 -1.05
CA PRO A 132 -37.56 8.07 -0.80
C PRO A 132 -38.09 9.50 -0.68
N VAL A 133 -39.31 9.75 -1.17
CA VAL A 133 -40.04 10.99 -0.90
C VAL A 133 -40.65 10.87 0.50
N ILE A 134 -40.27 11.77 1.40
CA ILE A 134 -40.86 11.84 2.74
C ILE A 134 -42.19 12.62 2.61
N PRO A 135 -43.34 12.02 2.97
CA PRO A 135 -44.61 12.74 2.96
C PRO A 135 -44.59 13.95 3.90
N ALA A 136 -45.41 14.97 3.59
CA ALA A 136 -45.61 16.09 4.50
C ALA A 136 -46.16 15.61 5.84
N ALA A 137 -45.79 16.31 6.92
CA ALA A 137 -46.29 16.00 8.25
C ALA A 137 -47.83 16.13 8.30
N TYR A 138 -48.50 15.15 8.91
CA TYR A 138 -49.94 15.19 9.08
C TYR A 138 -50.36 16.34 10.00
N THR A 139 -51.37 17.09 9.58
CA THR A 139 -52.02 18.12 10.41
C THR A 139 -53.46 17.67 10.66
N LEU A 140 -53.85 17.52 11.93
CA LEU A 140 -55.20 17.11 12.31
C LEU A 140 -56.22 18.22 11.94
N PRO A 141 -57.17 17.99 11.01
CA PRO A 141 -58.20 18.97 10.69
C PRO A 141 -59.24 19.06 11.81
N ALA A 142 -59.96 20.18 11.88
CA ALA A 142 -61.15 20.28 12.73
C ALA A 142 -62.26 19.37 12.19
N ALA A 143 -63.07 18.81 13.10
CA ALA A 143 -64.23 18.03 12.72
C ALA A 143 -65.23 18.88 11.91
N THR A 144 -65.86 18.29 10.89
CA THR A 144 -66.93 18.91 10.12
C THR A 144 -68.08 17.93 9.94
N ALA A 145 -69.23 18.41 9.45
CA ALA A 145 -70.35 17.52 9.15
C ALA A 145 -70.04 16.48 8.05
N ALA A 146 -69.02 16.73 7.21
CA ALA A 146 -68.66 15.89 6.06
C ALA A 146 -67.38 15.06 6.27
N ALA A 147 -66.59 15.34 7.30
CA ALA A 147 -65.29 14.71 7.50
C ALA A 147 -64.92 14.60 8.98
N LEU A 148 -64.26 13.49 9.33
CA LEU A 148 -63.69 13.27 10.66
C LEU A 148 -62.56 14.28 10.93
N GLY A 149 -62.46 14.73 12.17
CA GLY A 149 -61.43 15.64 12.63
C GLY A 149 -61.44 15.79 14.15
N GLY A 150 -60.54 16.62 14.67
CA GLY A 150 -60.43 16.91 16.09
C GLY A 150 -61.49 17.88 16.60
N VAL A 151 -61.90 17.69 17.86
CA VAL A 151 -62.67 18.65 18.65
C VAL A 151 -61.86 19.07 19.87
N LYS A 152 -62.17 20.24 20.44
CA LYS A 152 -61.52 20.67 21.69
C LYS A 152 -62.25 20.08 22.90
N GLN A 153 -61.54 19.98 24.03
CA GLN A 153 -62.18 19.62 25.30
C GLN A 153 -63.04 20.79 25.81
N GLY A 154 -64.24 20.49 26.30
CA GLY A 154 -65.11 21.45 26.98
C GLY A 154 -64.63 21.77 28.40
N ALA A 155 -65.02 22.93 28.92
CA ALA A 155 -64.81 23.23 30.34
C ALA A 155 -65.73 22.37 31.22
N ALA A 156 -65.42 22.21 32.50
CA ALA A 156 -66.28 21.46 33.40
C ALA A 156 -67.63 22.16 33.60
N ILE A 157 -68.72 21.39 33.50
CA ILE A 157 -70.07 21.82 33.88
C ILE A 157 -70.46 21.01 35.13
N PRO A 158 -70.82 21.64 36.25
CA PRO A 158 -71.22 20.94 37.46
C PRO A 158 -72.47 20.07 37.25
N ASN A 159 -72.56 18.99 38.02
CA ASN A 159 -73.78 18.18 38.07
C ASN A 159 -74.93 18.97 38.69
N LEU A 160 -76.15 18.73 38.21
CA LEU A 160 -77.37 19.21 38.84
C LEU A 160 -77.57 18.55 40.21
N ALA A 161 -78.15 19.30 41.15
CA ALA A 161 -78.64 18.75 42.41
C ALA A 161 -79.81 17.78 42.15
N THR A 162 -80.06 16.86 43.08
CA THR A 162 -81.10 15.83 42.96
C THR A 162 -82.52 16.41 42.89
N ASP A 163 -82.73 17.60 43.44
CA ASP A 163 -83.99 18.34 43.53
C ASP A 163 -83.91 19.69 42.80
N ALA A 164 -83.00 19.80 41.82
CA ALA A 164 -82.78 21.04 41.10
C ALA A 164 -84.09 21.60 40.48
N PRO A 165 -84.42 22.89 40.69
CA PRO A 165 -85.60 23.49 40.13
C PRO A 165 -85.50 23.57 38.59
N ALA A 166 -86.64 23.65 37.92
CA ALA A 166 -86.69 23.68 36.45
C ALA A 166 -85.84 24.79 35.82
N ALA A 167 -85.70 25.94 36.49
CA ALA A 167 -84.86 27.05 36.03
C ALA A 167 -83.36 26.69 35.96
N ASP A 168 -82.87 25.92 36.93
CA ASP A 168 -81.46 25.51 37.00
C ASP A 168 -81.15 24.44 35.93
N ILE A 169 -82.13 23.56 35.66
CA ILE A 169 -82.06 22.58 34.57
C ILE A 169 -81.92 23.29 33.22
N VAL A 170 -82.79 24.27 32.94
CA VAL A 170 -82.74 25.05 31.69
C VAL A 170 -81.39 25.77 31.55
N THR A 171 -80.89 26.37 32.64
CA THR A 171 -79.59 27.04 32.65
C THR A 171 -78.44 26.08 32.32
N THR A 172 -78.46 24.88 32.90
CA THR A 172 -77.42 23.87 32.69
C THR A 172 -77.46 23.32 31.27
N VAL A 173 -78.63 23.02 30.73
CA VAL A 173 -78.80 22.55 29.35
C VAL A 173 -78.29 23.59 28.35
N ASN A 174 -78.64 24.87 28.53
CA ASN A 174 -78.16 25.94 27.67
C ASN A 174 -76.63 26.11 27.77
N SER A 175 -76.06 25.90 28.95
CA SER A 175 -74.61 25.92 29.16
C SER A 175 -73.91 24.78 28.42
N ILE A 176 -74.46 23.55 28.48
CA ILE A 176 -73.96 22.39 27.73
C ILE A 176 -74.00 22.67 26.23
N LEU A 177 -75.15 23.13 25.71
CA LEU A 177 -75.30 23.42 24.27
C LEU A 177 -74.34 24.51 23.80
N THR A 178 -74.16 25.56 24.61
CA THR A 178 -73.20 26.64 24.33
C THR A 178 -71.77 26.10 24.28
N GLN A 179 -71.40 25.23 25.22
CA GLN A 179 -70.07 24.68 25.29
C GLN A 179 -69.78 23.69 24.16
N LEU A 180 -70.72 22.81 23.82
CA LEU A 180 -70.56 21.87 22.71
C LEU A 180 -70.40 22.60 21.36
N ARG A 181 -71.07 23.75 21.18
CA ARG A 181 -70.83 24.64 20.03
C ARG A 181 -69.43 25.25 20.07
N ALA A 182 -69.00 25.75 21.23
CA ALA A 182 -67.69 26.38 21.40
C ALA A 182 -66.52 25.40 21.20
N THR A 183 -66.69 24.11 21.50
CA THR A 183 -65.66 23.08 21.29
C THR A 183 -65.61 22.52 19.87
N GLY A 184 -66.58 22.89 19.02
CA GLY A 184 -66.75 22.37 17.67
C GLY A 184 -67.33 20.96 17.62
N ALA A 185 -67.95 20.48 18.71
CA ALA A 185 -68.60 19.16 18.74
C ALA A 185 -69.94 19.16 18.01
N ILE A 186 -70.64 20.30 18.00
CA ILE A 186 -71.87 20.52 17.24
C ILE A 186 -71.80 21.86 16.50
N ALA A 187 -72.56 21.99 15.41
CA ALA A 187 -72.64 23.23 14.65
C ALA A 187 -73.34 24.35 15.45
N VAL A 188 -72.98 25.61 15.15
CA VAL A 188 -73.65 26.80 15.68
C VAL A 188 -75.05 26.90 15.09
#